data_AF-A0A7J9MAA4-F1
#
_entry.id   AF-A0A7J9MAA4-F1
#
_cell.length_a   1.000
_cell.length_b   1.000
_cell.length_c   1.000
_cell.angle_alpha   90.00
_cell.angle_beta   90.00
_cell.angle_gamma   90.00
#
_symmetry.space_group_name_H-M   'P 1'
#
loop_
_entity.id
_entity.type
_entity.pdbx_description
1 polymer ?
#
loop_
_entity_poly.entity_id
_entity_poly.type
_entity_poly.pdbx_seq_one_letter_code
_entity_poly.pdbx_strand_id
1 'polypeptide(L)' 'MEELCVRPDENTVKKVTRAFQELGKEEKQKLVLRRYMSKWKYIHFNGEQVRVKRYTSDED' A
#
# COMPACT_ATOMS: atom_id res chain seq x y z
N MET A 1 1.62 -6.94 12.58
CA MET A 1 0.92 -5.65 12.41
C MET A 1 -0.45 -5.72 13.03
N GLU A 2 -1.28 -6.66 12.56
CA GLU A 2 -2.61 -6.92 13.15
C GLU A 2 -2.50 -7.35 14.61
N GLU A 3 -1.64 -8.33 14.91
CA GLU A 3 -1.39 -8.78 16.30
C GLU A 3 -0.76 -7.70 17.19
N LEU A 4 -0.04 -6.76 16.60
CA LEU A 4 0.59 -5.64 17.31
C LEU A 4 -0.31 -4.40 17.34
N CYS A 5 -1.50 -4.45 16.72
CA CYS A 5 -2.43 -3.33 16.53
C CYS A 5 -1.77 -2.05 15.94
N VAL A 6 -0.72 -2.18 15.13
CA VAL A 6 0.01 -1.04 14.56
C VAL A 6 -0.40 -0.79 13.11
N ARG A 7 -0.57 0.48 12.74
CA ARG A 7 -0.75 0.90 11.35
C ARG A 7 0.62 1.21 10.72
N PRO A 8 1.13 0.38 9.81
CA PRO A 8 2.43 0.58 9.18
C PRO A 8 2.45 1.83 8.29
N ASP A 9 3.63 2.41 8.13
CA ASP A 9 3.87 3.44 7.12
C ASP A 9 3.83 2.87 5.70
N GLU A 10 3.63 3.75 4.71
CA GLU A 10 3.49 3.33 3.32
C GLU A 10 4.74 2.61 2.78
N ASN A 11 5.94 2.97 3.25
CA ASN A 11 7.16 2.33 2.81
C ASN A 11 7.26 0.90 3.35
N THR A 12 6.90 0.68 4.61
CA THR A 12 6.80 -0.66 5.20
C THR A 12 5.77 -1.52 4.49
N VAL A 13 4.58 -0.97 4.17
CA VAL A 13 3.56 -1.70 3.39
C VAL A 13 4.14 -2.19 2.05
N LYS A 14 4.89 -1.33 1.34
CA LYS A 14 5.53 -1.68 0.05
C LYS A 14 6.59 -2.77 0.17
N LYS A 15 7.44 -2.70 1.21
CA LYS A 15 8.46 -3.72 1.45
C LYS A 15 7.83 -5.08 1.70
N VAL A 16 6.79 -5.12 2.51
CA VAL A 16 6.06 -6.34 2.86
C VAL A 16 5.33 -6.92 1.65
N THR A 17 4.66 -6.09 0.85
CA THR A 17 4.00 -6.58 -0.38
C THR A 17 4.99 -7.12 -1.40
N ARG A 18 6.17 -6.49 -1.54
CA ARG A 18 7.24 -7.02 -2.39
C ARG A 18 7.76 -8.38 -1.89
N ALA A 19 7.97 -8.53 -0.58
CA ALA A 19 8.38 -9.81 -0.01
C ALA A 19 7.33 -10.91 -0.24
N PHE A 20 6.02 -10.58 -0.14
CA PHE A 20 4.97 -11.54 -0.46
C PHE A 20 4.93 -11.91 -1.94
N GLN A 21 5.19 -10.96 -2.83
CA GLN A 21 5.31 -11.22 -4.27
C GLN A 21 6.48 -12.17 -4.58
N GLU A 22 7.67 -11.91 -4.01
CA GLU A 22 8.86 -12.74 -4.20
C GLU A 22 8.68 -14.17 -3.64
N LEU A 23 7.86 -14.32 -2.59
CA LEU A 23 7.49 -15.61 -2.01
C LEU A 23 6.29 -16.29 -2.69
N GLY A 24 5.73 -15.70 -3.76
CA GLY A 24 4.56 -16.24 -4.48
C GLY A 24 3.25 -16.26 -3.66
N LYS A 25 3.14 -15.44 -2.60
CA LYS A 25 1.98 -15.37 -1.71
C LYS A 25 1.04 -14.22 -2.10
N GLU A 26 0.48 -14.30 -3.30
CA GLU A 26 -0.37 -13.24 -3.88
C GLU A 26 -1.60 -12.91 -3.02
N GLU A 27 -2.22 -13.91 -2.39
CA GLU A 27 -3.41 -13.70 -1.56
C GLU A 27 -3.10 -12.80 -0.35
N LYS A 28 -1.94 -13.03 0.28
CA LYS A 28 -1.46 -12.20 1.40
C LYS A 28 -1.06 -10.81 0.94
N GLN A 29 -0.47 -10.70 -0.25
CA GLN A 29 -0.16 -9.41 -0.87
C GLN A 29 -1.43 -8.57 -1.07
N LYS A 30 -2.48 -9.15 -1.68
CA LYS A 30 -3.78 -8.47 -1.90
C LYS A 30 -4.41 -8.05 -0.57
N LEU A 31 -4.35 -8.89 0.46
CA LEU A 31 -4.88 -8.58 1.79
C LEU A 31 -4.18 -7.36 2.42
N VAL A 32 -2.84 -7.34 2.38
CA VAL A 32 -2.05 -6.22 2.92
C VAL A 32 -2.32 -4.92 2.17
N LEU A 33 -2.39 -4.98 0.83
CA LEU A 33 -2.72 -3.81 0.00
C LEU A 33 -4.10 -3.26 0.35
N ARG A 34 -5.13 -4.11 0.38
CA ARG A 34 -6.51 -3.67 0.69
C ARG A 34 -6.64 -3.07 2.08
N ARG A 35 -5.92 -3.61 3.07
CA ARG A 35 -6.07 -3.21 4.48
C ARG A 35 -5.24 -1.99 4.87
N TYR A 36 -4.02 -1.88 4.35
CA TYR A 36 -3.06 -0.87 4.79
C TYR A 36 -2.72 0.17 3.72
N MET A 37 -2.94 -0.10 2.44
CA MET A 37 -2.69 0.89 1.40
C MET A 37 -3.86 1.88 1.32
N SER A 38 -3.56 3.15 1.58
CA SER A 38 -4.59 4.20 1.56
C SER A 38 -4.99 4.51 0.12
N LYS A 39 -6.29 4.71 -0.13
CA LYS A 39 -6.81 5.13 -1.47
C LYS A 39 -6.21 6.46 -1.95
N TRP A 40 -5.73 7.27 -1.02
CA TRP A 40 -5.13 8.58 -1.29
C TRP A 40 -3.63 8.52 -1.01
N LYS A 41 -2.87 9.33 -1.74
CA LYS A 41 -1.45 9.57 -1.52
C LYS A 41 -1.18 11.06 -1.66
N TYR A 42 -0.33 11.60 -0.81
CA TYR A 42 0.19 12.95 -0.98
C TYR A 42 1.45 12.90 -1.82
N ILE A 43 1.52 13.76 -2.82
CA ILE A 43 2.72 13.95 -3.65
C ILE A 43 3.10 15.43 -3.63
N HIS A 44 4.39 15.71 -3.79
CA HIS A 44 4.84 17.06 -4.07
C HIS A 44 4.76 17.28 -5.58
N PHE A 45 4.01 18.28 -6.01
CA PHE A 45 3.87 18.68 -7.40
C PHE A 45 4.01 20.20 -7.48
N ASN A 46 4.97 20.68 -8.28
CA ASN A 46 5.27 22.10 -8.46
C ASN A 46 5.45 22.91 -7.15
N GLY A 47 6.04 22.28 -6.11
CA GLY A 47 6.27 22.94 -4.82
C GLY A 47 5.09 22.86 -3.84
N GLU A 48 3.95 22.31 -4.25
CA GLU A 48 2.77 22.11 -3.39
C GLU A 48 2.56 20.63 -3.04
N GLN A 49 1.98 20.36 -1.87
CA GLN A 49 1.51 19.01 -1.52
C GLN A 49 0.09 18.81 -2.04
N VAL A 50 -0.04 17.92 -3.02
CA VAL A 50 -1.32 17.59 -3.65
C VAL A 50 -1.75 16.19 -3.20
N ARG A 51 -3.02 16.05 -2.80
CA ARG A 51 -3.63 14.75 -2.48
C ARG A 51 -4.17 14.12 -3.76
N VAL A 52 -3.58 13.00 -4.17
CA VAL A 52 -3.93 12.28 -5.40
C VAL A 52 -4.57 10.94 -5.05
N LYS A 53 -5.61 10.54 -5.80
CA LYS A 53 -6.22 9.22 -5.68
C LYS A 53 -5.31 8.19 -6.35
N ARG A 54 -4.99 7.10 -5.65
CA ARG A 54 -4.32 5.96 -6.28
C ARG A 54 -5.30 5.27 -7.22
N TYR A 55 -4.91 5.14 -8.48
CA TYR A 55 -5.57 4.20 -9.38
C TYR A 55 -5.08 2.80 -9.02
N THR A 56 -5.95 2.00 -8.42
CA THR A 56 -5.72 0.56 -8.31
C THR A 56 -6.41 -0.04 -9.51
N SER A 57 -5.63 -0.56 -10.47
CA SER A 57 -6.15 -1.44 -11.52
C SER A 57 -6.55 -2.79 -10.87
N ASP A 58 -7.60 -2.77 -10.05
CA ASP A 58 -8.47 -3.93 -9.81
C ASP A 58 -9.50 -3.92 -10.97
N GLU A 59 -9.03 -3.90 -12.23
CA GLU A 59 -9.90 -4.23 -13.37
C GLU A 59 -9.87 -5.75 -13.54
N ASP A 60 -11.05 -6.33 -13.28
CA ASP A 60 -11.59 -7.68 -13.49
C ASP A 60 -10.65 -8.89 -13.74
#